data_AF-A0A914P3U9-F1
#
_entry.id   AF-A0A914P3U9-F1
#
_cell.length_a   1.000
_cell.length_b   1.000
_cell.length_c   1.000
_cell.angle_alpha   90.00
_cell.angle_beta   90.00
_cell.angle_gamma   90.00
#
_symmetry.space_group_name_H-M   'P 1'
#
loop_
_entity.id
_entity.type
_entity.pdbx_description
1 polymer ?
#
loop_
_entity_poly.entity_id
_entity_poly.type
_entity_poly.pdbx_seq_one_letter_code
_entity_poly.pdbx_strand_id
1 'polypeptide(L)'
;MPHEKGNESLVWTDKQLLLERHFFYLAFENSVCKDYITEKFWRLKDLIVPVVLKRSLLKGIVEDEYFIAADDFNSTKELVEKLIDVSKNLTEYKK
;
A
#
# COMPACT_ATOMS: atom_id res chain seq x y z
N MET A 1 -17.19 -36.25 6.19
CA MET A 1 -15.86 -35.62 6.10
C MET A 1 -15.91 -34.34 6.92
N PRO A 2 -15.20 -34.22 8.04
CA PRO A 2 -15.24 -33.02 8.85
C PRO A 2 -14.40 -31.91 8.18
N HIS A 3 -14.98 -30.72 8.07
CA HIS A 3 -14.27 -29.50 7.71
C HIS A 3 -13.28 -29.15 8.82
N GLU A 4 -11.99 -29.12 8.50
CA GLU A 4 -10.95 -28.60 9.38
C GLU A 4 -11.16 -27.10 9.60
N LYS A 5 -11.76 -26.74 10.75
CA LYS A 5 -11.74 -25.37 11.27
C LYS A 5 -10.43 -25.16 12.03
N GLY A 6 -9.33 -25.03 11.31
CA GLY A 6 -8.03 -24.66 11.86
C GLY A 6 -7.45 -23.51 11.06
N ASN A 7 -6.97 -22.47 11.74
CA ASN A 7 -6.09 -21.40 11.24
C ASN A 7 -6.69 -20.04 10.80
N GLU A 8 -7.98 -19.74 10.97
CA GLU A 8 -8.42 -18.36 10.64
C GLU A 8 -7.83 -17.33 11.63
N SER A 9 -7.92 -17.57 12.94
CA SER A 9 -7.46 -16.62 13.97
C SER A 9 -5.96 -16.31 13.96
N LEU A 10 -5.11 -17.25 13.56
CA LEU A 10 -3.66 -17.03 13.51
C LEU A 10 -3.28 -16.17 12.30
N VAL A 11 -3.92 -16.39 11.15
CA VAL A 11 -3.73 -15.58 9.92
C VAL A 11 -4.09 -14.11 10.14
N TRP A 12 -5.15 -13.82 10.91
CA TRP A 12 -5.53 -12.45 11.25
C TRP A 12 -4.49 -11.74 12.13
N THR A 13 -3.91 -12.48 13.09
CA THR A 13 -2.86 -11.96 13.99
C THR A 13 -1.61 -11.59 13.19
N ASP A 14 -1.20 -12.43 12.24
CA ASP A 14 -0.02 -12.15 11.40
C ASP A 14 -0.22 -10.93 10.50
N LYS A 15 -1.43 -10.77 9.94
CA LYS A 15 -1.77 -9.60 9.12
C LYS A 15 -1.73 -8.31 9.93
N GLN A 16 -2.24 -8.32 11.16
CA GLN A 16 -2.18 -7.16 12.06
C GLN A 16 -0.74 -6.82 12.42
N LEU A 17 0.07 -7.82 12.80
CA LEU A 17 1.47 -7.63 13.12
C LEU A 17 2.27 -7.07 11.92
N LEU A 18 1.95 -7.49 10.70
CA LEU A 18 2.55 -6.94 9.49
C LEU A 18 2.20 -5.45 9.32
N LEU A 19 0.94 -5.07 9.52
CA LEU A 19 0.49 -3.67 9.40
C LEU A 19 1.10 -2.77 10.49
N GLU A 20 1.28 -3.28 11.71
CA GLU A 20 1.90 -2.53 12.81
C GLU A 20 3.40 -2.29 12.62
N ARG A 21 4.07 -3.12 11.81
CA ARG A 21 5.52 -3.09 11.61
C ARG A 21 5.97 -2.42 10.32
N HIS A 22 5.04 -2.02 9.46
CA HIS A 22 5.35 -1.41 8.17
C HIS A 22 4.57 -0.12 8.00
N PHE A 23 5.24 0.91 7.49
CA PHE A 23 4.60 2.17 7.10
C PHE A 23 3.96 2.09 5.71
N PHE A 24 4.49 1.25 4.82
CA PHE A 24 4.08 1.23 3.43
C PHE A 24 3.82 -0.17 2.92
N TYR A 25 2.91 -0.27 1.96
CA TYR A 25 2.63 -1.49 1.22
C TYR A 25 2.85 -1.25 -0.28
N LEU A 26 3.73 -2.03 -0.92
CA LEU A 26 3.94 -1.94 -2.38
C LEU A 26 2.76 -2.60 -3.10
N ALA A 27 1.79 -1.79 -3.52
CA ALA A 27 0.61 -2.21 -4.26
C ALA A 27 0.88 -2.19 -5.79
N PHE A 28 1.96 -2.84 -6.22
CA PHE A 28 2.35 -2.85 -7.63
C PHE A 28 1.52 -3.84 -8.42
N GLU A 29 0.94 -3.36 -9.53
CA GLU A 29 0.25 -4.23 -10.47
C GLU A 29 1.23 -4.94 -11.39
N ASN A 30 0.84 -6.14 -11.83
CA ASN A 30 1.65 -6.97 -12.72
C ASN A 30 1.90 -6.31 -14.08
N SER A 31 1.12 -5.28 -14.43
CA SER A 31 1.27 -4.49 -15.65
C SER A 31 0.71 -3.09 -15.42
N VAL A 32 1.33 -2.09 -16.05
CA VAL A 32 0.83 -0.71 -16.05
C VAL A 32 -0.23 -0.58 -17.13
N CYS A 33 -1.49 -0.84 -16.78
CA CYS A 33 -2.62 -0.80 -17.69
C CYS A 33 -3.72 0.10 -17.13
N LYS A 34 -4.32 0.94 -17.99
CA LYS A 34 -5.44 1.79 -17.61
C LYS A 34 -6.58 0.92 -17.05
N ASP A 35 -7.20 1.37 -15.97
CA ASP A 35 -8.33 0.72 -15.30
C ASP A 35 -8.02 -0.67 -14.68
N TYR A 36 -6.76 -1.13 -14.74
CA TYR A 36 -6.31 -2.37 -14.10
C TYR A 36 -5.83 -2.10 -12.67
N ILE A 37 -6.77 -2.04 -11.73
CA ILE A 37 -6.50 -1.86 -10.30
C ILE A 37 -7.15 -3.02 -9.55
N THR A 38 -6.34 -3.84 -8.88
CA THR A 38 -6.76 -5.10 -8.26
C THR A 38 -6.84 -4.98 -6.74
N GLU A 39 -7.11 -6.10 -6.08
CA GLU A 39 -7.14 -6.20 -4.62
C GLU A 39 -5.83 -5.76 -3.94
N LYS A 40 -4.70 -5.74 -4.66
CA LYS A 40 -3.43 -5.23 -4.12
C LYS A 40 -3.61 -3.82 -3.57
N PHE A 41 -4.27 -2.94 -4.32
CA PHE A 41 -4.58 -1.60 -3.83
C PHE A 41 -5.74 -1.62 -2.82
N TRP A 42 -6.88 -2.20 -3.22
CA TRP A 42 -8.14 -2.04 -2.46
C TRP A 42 -8.16 -2.74 -1.09
N ARG A 43 -7.41 -3.84 -0.92
CA ARG A 43 -7.47 -4.66 0.30
C ARG A 43 -6.85 -3.97 1.52
N LEU A 44 -5.94 -3.03 1.29
CA LEU A 44 -5.09 -2.44 2.32
C LEU A 44 -5.07 -0.91 2.33
N LYS A 45 -5.68 -0.24 1.34
CA LYS A 45 -5.66 1.23 1.22
C LYS A 45 -6.12 1.98 2.48
N ASP A 46 -7.01 1.39 3.28
CA ASP A 46 -7.57 2.02 4.49
C ASP A 46 -6.78 1.67 5.77
N LEU A 47 -5.73 0.84 5.66
CA LEU A 47 -4.98 0.31 6.79
C LEU A 47 -3.49 0.69 6.76
N ILE A 48 -2.94 0.93 5.57
CA ILE A 48 -1.53 1.23 5.36
C ILE A 48 -1.37 2.00 4.04
N VAL A 49 -0.43 2.95 3.99
CA VAL A 49 -0.23 3.80 2.81
C VAL A 49 0.30 2.96 1.64
N PRO A 50 -0.44 2.82 0.53
CA PRO A 50 0.00 2.07 -0.63
C PRO A 50 1.00 2.88 -1.46
N VAL A 51 2.02 2.20 -1.96
CA VAL A 51 2.94 2.71 -2.99
C VAL A 51 2.61 2.02 -4.31
N VAL A 52 2.26 2.78 -5.33
CA VAL A 52 1.88 2.26 -6.66
C VAL A 52 2.93 2.60 -7.71
N LEU A 53 2.93 1.89 -8.83
CA LEU A 53 3.88 2.14 -9.91
C LEU A 53 3.64 3.45 -10.66
N LYS A 54 2.36 3.79 -10.91
CA LYS A 54 2.01 4.99 -11.69
C LYS A 54 0.82 5.77 -11.13
N ARG A 55 0.98 7.08 -10.96
CA ARG A 55 -0.09 7.98 -10.49
C ARG A 55 -1.30 7.98 -11.40
N SER A 56 -1.07 7.91 -12.72
CA SER A 56 -2.13 7.93 -13.72
C SER A 56 -3.13 6.77 -13.61
N LEU A 57 -2.78 5.68 -12.91
CA LEU A 57 -3.67 4.54 -12.71
C LEU A 57 -4.81 4.88 -11.73
N LEU A 58 -4.57 5.74 -10.75
CA LEU A 58 -5.53 6.10 -9.69
C LEU A 58 -6.10 7.50 -9.83
N LYS A 59 -5.56 8.31 -10.75
CA LYS A 59 -6.00 9.70 -10.96
C LYS A 59 -7.49 9.77 -11.27
N GLY A 60 -8.24 10.49 -10.42
CA GLY A 60 -9.70 10.65 -10.54
C GLY A 60 -10.52 9.47 -9.99
N ILE A 61 -9.86 8.44 -9.44
CA ILE A 61 -10.48 7.31 -8.73
C ILE A 61 -10.22 7.45 -7.22
N VAL A 62 -8.99 7.83 -6.86
CA VAL A 62 -8.55 8.03 -5.48
C VAL A 62 -7.85 9.39 -5.37
N GLU A 63 -8.05 10.09 -4.26
CA GLU A 63 -7.37 11.35 -4.00
C GLU A 63 -5.87 11.14 -3.82
N ASP A 64 -5.09 12.10 -4.29
CA ASP A 64 -3.63 12.00 -4.42
C ASP A 64 -2.89 11.84 -3.08
N GLU A 65 -3.55 12.14 -1.96
CA GLU A 65 -3.03 12.01 -0.60
C GLU A 65 -3.11 10.60 -0.01
N TYR A 66 -3.94 9.71 -0.57
CA TYR A 66 -4.11 8.35 -0.07
C TYR A 66 -3.08 7.35 -0.59
N PHE A 67 -2.15 7.76 -1.45
CA PHE A 67 -1.13 6.87 -1.99
C PHE A 67 0.11 7.63 -2.44
N ILE A 68 1.23 6.92 -2.53
CA ILE A 68 2.48 7.43 -3.10
C ILE A 68 2.68 6.75 -4.46
N ALA A 69 2.91 7.54 -5.52
CA ALA A 69 3.24 6.97 -6.82
C ALA A 69 4.75 6.99 -7.05
N ALA A 70 5.31 5.84 -7.44
CA ALA A 70 6.73 5.72 -7.69
C ALA A 70 7.21 6.55 -8.88
N ASP A 71 6.33 6.79 -9.87
CA ASP A 71 6.63 7.60 -11.06
C ASP A 71 6.57 9.12 -10.83
N ASP A 72 6.25 9.57 -9.62
CA ASP A 72 6.39 10.99 -9.24
C ASP A 72 7.84 11.41 -9.02
N PHE A 73 8.76 10.45 -8.89
CA PHE A 73 10.17 10.68 -8.56
C PHE A 73 11.07 10.38 -9.74
N ASN A 74 12.16 11.15 -9.91
CA ASN A 74 13.10 10.95 -11.02
C ASN A 74 13.98 9.71 -10.81
N SER A 75 14.04 9.18 -9.59
CA SER A 75 14.81 7.99 -9.26
C SER A 75 14.24 7.22 -8.07
N THR A 76 14.60 5.94 -7.97
CA THR A 76 14.30 5.12 -6.79
C THR A 76 14.88 5.71 -5.50
N LYS A 77 16.01 6.44 -5.59
CA LYS A 77 16.61 7.10 -4.43
C LYS A 77 15.70 8.20 -3.88
N GLU A 78 15.17 9.06 -4.75
CA GLU A 78 14.23 10.13 -4.36
C GLU A 78 12.94 9.56 -3.76
N LEU A 79 12.41 8.46 -4.32
CA LEU A 79 11.27 7.74 -3.74
C LEU A 79 11.60 7.28 -2.31
N VAL A 80 12.74 6.61 -2.11
CA VAL A 80 13.15 6.11 -0.79
C VAL A 80 13.35 7.24 0.21
N GLU A 81 13.95 8.36 -0.20
CA GLU A 81 14.11 9.55 0.64
C GLU A 81 12.75 10.07 1.10
N LYS A 82 11.76 10.20 0.20
CA LYS A 82 10.40 10.60 0.58
C LYS A 82 9.74 9.61 1.54
N LEU A 83 9.86 8.30 1.30
CA LEU A 83 9.29 7.28 2.19
C LEU A 83 9.90 7.35 3.60
N ILE A 84 11.21 7.56 3.70
CA ILE A 84 11.90 7.75 4.98
C ILE A 84 11.38 9.00 5.69
N ASP A 85 11.25 10.13 4.98
CA ASP A 85 10.79 11.38 5.58
C ASP A 85 9.35 11.27 6.10
N VAL A 86 8.45 10.67 5.32
CA VAL A 86 7.06 10.41 5.74
C VAL A 86 7.04 9.48 6.97
N SER A 87 7.86 8.43 7.00
CA SER A 87 7.89 7.49 8.14
C SER A 87 8.38 8.11 9.46
N LYS A 88 9.19 9.19 9.38
CA LYS A 88 9.68 9.92 10.57
C LYS A 88 8.63 10.87 11.13
N ASN A 89 7.67 11.31 10.32
CA ASN A 89 6.65 12.27 10.70
C ASN A 89 5.29 11.57 10.85
N LEU A 90 5.05 11.00 12.04
CA LEU A 90 3.78 10.30 12.34
C LEU A 90 2.53 11.16 12.15
N THR A 91 2.65 12.49 12.25
CA THR A 91 1.53 13.41 12.01
C THR A 91 1.21 13.49 10.53
N GLU A 92 2.21 13.56 9.65
CA GLU A 92 2.02 13.51 8.19
C GLU A 92 1.53 12.13 7.75
N TYR A 93 2.05 11.06 8.35
CA TYR A 93 1.67 9.69 8.01
C TYR A 93 0.21 9.33 8.38
N LYS A 94 -0.32 9.89 9.48
CA LYS A 94 -1.66 9.59 9.99
C LYS A 94 -2.75 10.58 9.53
N LYS A 95 -2.42 11.52 8.64
CA LYS A 95 -3.44 12.37 8.01
C LYS A 95 -4.38 11.52 7.17
#